data_AF-A0A8K0UQ58-F1
#
_entry.id   AF-A0A8K0UQ58-F1
#
_cell.length_a   1.000
_cell.length_b   1.000
_cell.length_c   1.000
_cell.angle_alpha   90.00
_cell.angle_beta   90.00
_cell.angle_gamma   90.00
#
_symmetry.space_group_name_H-M   'P 1'
#
loop_
_entity.id
_entity.type
_entity.pdbx_description
1 polymer ?
#
loop_
_entity_poly.entity_id
_entity_poly.type
_entity_poly.pdbx_seq_one_letter_code
_entity_poly.pdbx_strand_id
1 'polypeptide(L)'
;MPSQFEIHLHRVQSGLAKVEYVYLSHDRWPLSRQAPTGPRLNISVLDSSFNPPTLAHKALAETSFPESFKNTLGERERFHARLLLLSVRNADKLLNSSDATYAQRLEMMVLLAKDLSTVETLAPSAETQSTHEVADSNVAVAIIDEPTFVGKSNVLRTSIRERISQLSQTDVPAAESSGSRPSSSANPCLNFLVGMDTLDRLFAPRYYSSEEKMQASLRQFLSPDGDDSRVICARRSGLAEDPEVLEARTLTAAREFIHSDRIALVDLDSTLATLSSSAVRRQISGGTPDFVWKSFVTESVANYITVSGLYLHLAV
;
A
#
# COMPACT_ATOMS: atom_id res chain seq x y z
N MET A 1 14.24 24.71 5.29
CA MET A 1 13.81 24.54 3.88
C MET A 1 12.43 23.90 3.90
N PRO A 2 11.46 24.39 3.13
CA PRO A 2 10.17 23.71 2.97
C PRO A 2 10.40 22.31 2.37
N SER A 3 9.60 21.33 2.78
CA SER A 3 9.71 19.96 2.25
C SER A 3 9.43 19.94 0.74
N GLN A 4 10.11 19.07 0.01
CA GLN A 4 9.87 18.88 -1.42
C GLN A 4 8.43 18.39 -1.73
N PHE A 5 7.73 17.88 -0.71
CA PHE A 5 6.37 17.36 -0.86
C PHE A 5 5.27 18.41 -0.75
N GLU A 6 5.58 19.65 -0.36
CA GLU A 6 4.58 20.71 -0.16
C GLU A 6 3.76 21.00 -1.43
N ILE A 7 4.40 20.95 -2.60
CA ILE A 7 3.71 21.18 -3.89
C ILE A 7 2.69 20.07 -4.16
N HIS A 8 3.06 18.81 -3.94
CA HIS A 8 2.15 17.68 -4.12
C HIS A 8 0.99 17.73 -3.12
N LEU A 9 1.29 18.02 -1.85
CA LEU A 9 0.27 18.17 -0.81
C LEU A 9 -0.72 19.29 -1.14
N HIS A 10 -0.22 20.46 -1.53
CA HIS A 10 -1.06 21.58 -1.95
C HIS A 10 -1.97 21.19 -3.12
N ARG A 11 -1.44 20.50 -4.14
CA ARG A 11 -2.23 20.06 -5.30
C ARG A 11 -3.37 19.13 -4.90
N VAL A 12 -3.11 18.17 -4.01
CA VAL A 12 -4.13 17.23 -3.54
C VAL A 12 -5.15 17.91 -2.62
N GLN A 13 -4.69 18.70 -1.65
CA GLN A 13 -5.56 19.38 -0.69
C GLN A 13 -6.42 20.48 -1.32
N SER A 14 -5.93 21.12 -2.39
CA SER A 14 -6.68 22.14 -3.15
C SER A 14 -7.57 21.53 -4.24
N GLY A 15 -7.61 20.20 -4.37
CA GLY A 15 -8.41 19.52 -5.39
C GLY A 15 -7.88 19.66 -6.83
N LEU A 16 -6.64 20.12 -7.01
CA LEU A 16 -5.99 20.21 -8.33
C LEU A 16 -5.58 18.82 -8.87
N ALA A 17 -5.40 17.86 -7.98
CA ALA A 17 -5.15 16.47 -8.30
C ALA A 17 -5.85 15.56 -7.29
N LYS A 18 -6.36 14.42 -7.74
CA LYS A 18 -6.91 13.40 -6.81
C LYS A 18 -5.85 12.46 -6.27
N VAL A 19 -4.81 12.20 -7.06
CA VAL A 19 -3.64 11.38 -6.70
C VAL A 19 -2.39 12.09 -7.18
N GLU A 20 -1.35 12.07 -6.36
CA GLU A 20 0.00 12.51 -6.73
C GLU A 20 1.01 11.43 -6.33
N TYR A 21 1.82 10.97 -7.29
CA TYR A 21 2.95 10.08 -7.03
C TYR A 21 4.16 10.93 -6.62
N VAL A 22 4.56 10.84 -5.36
CA VAL A 22 5.63 11.68 -4.79
C VAL A 22 7.00 11.01 -4.83
N TYR A 23 7.03 9.70 -5.06
CA TYR A 23 8.23 8.92 -5.28
C TYR A 23 7.91 7.73 -6.18
N LEU A 24 8.80 7.48 -7.12
CA LEU A 24 8.83 6.28 -7.95
C LEU A 24 10.26 5.74 -7.87
N SER A 25 10.42 4.44 -7.66
CA SER A 25 11.73 3.80 -7.74
C SER A 25 12.36 3.94 -9.13
N HIS A 26 11.52 3.99 -10.17
CA HIS A 26 11.90 4.30 -11.53
C HIS A 26 10.79 4.99 -12.33
N ASP A 27 11.18 5.66 -13.41
CA ASP A 27 10.31 6.33 -14.38
C ASP A 27 9.22 5.44 -14.98
N ARG A 28 9.51 4.16 -15.25
CA ARG A 28 8.54 3.22 -15.83
C ARG A 28 7.48 2.67 -14.87
N TRP A 29 7.51 3.00 -13.59
CA TRP A 29 6.53 2.47 -12.62
C TRP A 29 5.11 2.76 -13.12
N PRO A 30 4.14 1.83 -13.06
CA PRO A 30 4.21 0.51 -12.41
C PRO A 30 4.71 -0.63 -13.31
N LEU A 31 5.15 -0.36 -14.54
CA LEU A 31 5.66 -1.38 -15.45
C LEU A 31 7.10 -1.76 -15.07
N SER A 32 7.42 -3.06 -15.07
CA SER A 32 8.81 -3.51 -14.85
C SER A 32 9.75 -2.93 -15.91
N ARG A 33 10.99 -2.57 -15.59
CA ARG A 33 11.99 -2.18 -16.61
C ARG A 33 12.47 -3.34 -17.49
N GLN A 34 12.47 -4.56 -16.94
CA GLN A 34 13.15 -5.71 -17.52
C GLN A 34 12.18 -6.73 -18.14
N ALA A 35 11.01 -6.93 -17.52
CA ALA A 35 10.05 -7.94 -17.96
C ALA A 35 8.90 -7.32 -18.76
N PRO A 36 8.47 -7.96 -19.88
CA PRO A 36 7.21 -7.62 -20.51
C PRO A 36 6.08 -7.77 -19.50
N THR A 37 5.25 -6.74 -19.35
CA THR A 37 4.05 -6.86 -18.53
C THR A 37 3.01 -7.65 -19.31
N GLY A 38 2.51 -8.73 -18.70
CA GLY A 38 1.35 -9.45 -19.23
C GLY A 38 0.10 -8.57 -19.30
N PRO A 39 -1.05 -9.12 -19.75
CA PRO A 39 -2.29 -8.37 -19.86
C PRO A 39 -2.83 -7.91 -18.48
N ARG A 40 -2.35 -8.50 -17.39
CA ARG A 40 -2.72 -8.20 -16.00
C ARG A 40 -1.51 -7.65 -15.25
N LEU A 41 -1.72 -6.58 -14.49
CA LEU A 41 -0.69 -5.96 -13.66
C LEU A 41 -1.16 -5.91 -12.19
N ASN A 42 -0.83 -6.93 -11.41
CA ASN A 42 -1.10 -6.93 -9.97
C ASN A 42 -0.22 -5.92 -9.23
N ILE A 43 -0.84 -4.94 -8.60
CA ILE A 43 -0.19 -3.92 -7.79
C ILE A 43 -0.62 -4.10 -6.35
N SER A 44 0.32 -4.31 -5.42
CA SER A 44 0.00 -4.30 -4.00
C SER A 44 -0.12 -2.86 -3.49
N VAL A 45 -1.15 -2.58 -2.69
CA VAL A 45 -1.43 -1.24 -2.16
C VAL A 45 -1.49 -1.31 -0.64
N LEU A 46 -0.54 -0.70 0.04
CA LEU A 46 -0.56 -0.53 1.50
C LEU A 46 -1.00 0.89 1.85
N ASP A 47 -2.27 1.04 2.20
CA ASP A 47 -2.88 2.29 2.64
C ASP A 47 -2.84 2.40 4.17
N SER A 48 -2.07 3.36 4.70
CA SER A 48 -1.93 3.57 6.14
C SER A 48 -1.60 5.03 6.46
N SER A 49 -1.70 5.39 7.74
CA SER A 49 -1.31 6.73 8.20
C SER A 49 0.20 6.94 8.31
N PHE A 50 1.00 5.86 8.33
CA PHE A 50 2.48 5.88 8.40
C PHE A 50 3.05 6.92 9.38
N ASN A 51 2.59 6.91 10.63
CA ASN A 51 2.91 7.95 11.62
C ASN A 51 3.52 7.38 12.91
N PRO A 52 4.73 6.79 12.89
CA PRO A 52 5.59 6.57 11.72
C PRO A 52 5.30 5.22 11.02
N PRO A 53 5.88 4.94 9.83
CA PRO A 53 6.01 3.56 9.34
C PRO A 53 6.73 2.68 10.37
N THR A 54 6.35 1.41 10.46
CA THR A 54 6.91 0.42 11.39
C THR A 54 7.37 -0.83 10.65
N LEU A 55 8.10 -1.72 11.32
CA LEU A 55 8.46 -3.03 10.75
C LEU A 55 7.24 -3.87 10.40
N ALA A 56 6.09 -3.69 11.07
CA ALA A 56 4.83 -4.31 10.65
C ALA A 56 4.38 -3.83 9.26
N HIS A 57 4.52 -2.53 8.97
CA HIS A 57 4.21 -1.99 7.64
C HIS A 57 5.17 -2.54 6.58
N LYS A 58 6.46 -2.67 6.92
CA LYS A 58 7.45 -3.29 6.05
C LYS A 58 7.09 -4.73 5.73
N ALA A 59 6.80 -5.54 6.75
CA ALA A 59 6.42 -6.94 6.58
C ALA A 59 5.13 -7.12 5.76
N LEU A 60 4.14 -6.23 5.96
CA LEU A 60 2.96 -6.18 5.11
C LEU A 60 3.32 -5.91 3.64
N ALA A 61 4.11 -4.87 3.38
CA ALA A 61 4.54 -4.53 2.02
C ALA A 61 5.39 -5.62 1.35
N GLU A 62 6.09 -6.44 2.14
CA GLU A 62 6.89 -7.59 1.68
C GLU A 62 6.09 -8.89 1.55
N THR A 63 4.80 -8.89 1.92
CA THR A 63 3.96 -10.08 1.82
C THR A 63 3.90 -10.60 0.38
N SER A 64 4.12 -11.91 0.23
CA SER A 64 4.06 -12.61 -1.06
C SER A 64 2.64 -12.64 -1.63
N PHE A 65 2.54 -12.90 -2.93
CA PHE A 65 1.24 -13.10 -3.58
C PHE A 65 0.55 -14.35 -2.99
N PRO A 66 -0.67 -14.23 -2.43
CA PRO A 66 -1.33 -15.32 -1.72
C PRO A 66 -1.56 -16.57 -2.58
N GLU A 67 -1.39 -17.75 -2.00
CA GLU A 67 -1.58 -19.02 -2.71
C GLU A 67 -3.04 -19.22 -3.16
N SER A 68 -4.01 -18.80 -2.35
CA SER A 68 -5.42 -18.82 -2.74
C SER A 68 -5.70 -18.03 -4.01
N PHE A 69 -4.98 -16.93 -4.24
CA PHE A 69 -5.14 -16.14 -5.46
C PHE A 69 -4.50 -16.84 -6.68
N LYS A 70 -3.41 -17.58 -6.47
CA LYS A 70 -2.78 -18.36 -7.53
C LYS A 70 -3.66 -19.51 -8.01
N ASN A 71 -4.48 -20.10 -7.14
CA ASN A 71 -5.46 -21.12 -7.55
C ASN A 71 -6.42 -20.58 -8.63
N THR A 72 -6.81 -19.31 -8.55
CA THR A 72 -7.71 -18.69 -9.53
C THR A 72 -6.97 -18.06 -10.72
N LEU A 73 -5.76 -17.54 -10.52
CA LEU A 73 -5.06 -16.69 -11.50
C LEU A 73 -3.85 -17.36 -12.17
N GLY A 74 -3.34 -18.45 -11.59
CA GLY A 74 -2.17 -19.20 -12.08
C GLY A 74 -0.98 -19.15 -11.13
N GLU A 75 -0.20 -20.23 -11.08
CA GLU A 75 0.93 -20.42 -10.16
C GLU A 75 2.07 -19.41 -10.33
N ARG A 76 2.18 -18.80 -11.51
CA ARG A 76 3.24 -17.82 -11.83
C ARG A 76 2.88 -16.39 -11.45
N GLU A 77 1.65 -16.17 -10.96
CA GLU A 77 1.19 -14.83 -10.60
C GLU A 77 1.92 -14.31 -9.36
N ARG A 78 2.26 -13.03 -9.44
CA ARG A 78 2.98 -12.29 -8.40
C ARG A 78 2.50 -10.84 -8.35
N PHE A 79 2.95 -10.11 -7.33
CA PHE A 79 2.93 -8.65 -7.40
C PHE A 79 3.98 -8.18 -8.40
N HIS A 80 3.54 -7.32 -9.31
CA HIS A 80 4.40 -6.71 -10.32
C HIS A 80 4.94 -5.37 -9.82
N ALA A 81 4.15 -4.64 -9.02
CA ALA A 81 4.53 -3.38 -8.42
C ALA A 81 3.93 -3.25 -7.01
N ARG A 82 4.49 -2.34 -6.21
CA ARG A 82 4.03 -1.99 -4.87
C ARG A 82 3.74 -0.50 -4.78
N LEU A 83 2.73 -0.14 -4.00
CA LEU A 83 2.33 1.23 -3.74
C LEU A 83 2.12 1.44 -2.23
N LEU A 84 2.90 2.34 -1.64
CA LEU A 84 2.61 2.89 -0.32
C LEU A 84 1.72 4.12 -0.48
N LEU A 85 0.55 4.11 0.15
CA LEU A 85 -0.49 5.12 -0.06
C LEU A 85 -0.80 5.87 1.24
N LEU A 86 -0.82 7.20 1.16
CA LEU A 86 -1.26 8.07 2.25
C LEU A 86 -2.51 8.85 1.83
N SER A 87 -3.65 8.58 2.46
CA SER A 87 -4.84 9.41 2.29
C SER A 87 -4.82 10.66 3.17
N VAL A 88 -5.03 11.84 2.57
CA VAL A 88 -5.12 13.11 3.31
C VAL A 88 -6.48 13.29 3.98
N ARG A 89 -7.53 12.62 3.50
CA ARG A 89 -8.85 12.57 4.15
C ARG A 89 -9.12 11.15 4.57
N ASN A 90 -8.64 10.74 5.75
CA ASN A 90 -9.12 9.50 6.36
C ASN A 90 -10.39 9.81 7.16
N ALA A 91 -11.47 9.06 6.91
CA ALA A 91 -12.79 9.30 7.50
C ALA A 91 -12.79 9.37 9.05
N ASP A 92 -11.80 8.74 9.69
CA ASP A 92 -11.78 8.49 11.13
C ASP A 92 -10.63 9.17 11.90
N LYS A 93 -9.75 9.95 11.26
CA LYS A 93 -8.51 10.45 11.91
C LYS A 93 -8.24 11.94 11.68
N LEU A 94 -8.30 12.71 12.76
CA LEU A 94 -7.74 14.06 12.85
C LEU A 94 -6.28 13.99 13.29
N LEU A 95 -5.44 14.90 12.79
CA LEU A 95 -4.04 15.03 13.21
C LEU A 95 -3.97 15.63 14.60
N ASN A 96 -3.21 15.01 15.50
CA ASN A 96 -2.88 15.59 16.80
C ASN A 96 -1.64 16.49 16.69
N SER A 97 -1.45 17.42 17.63
CA SER A 97 -0.28 18.32 17.66
C SER A 97 1.06 17.59 17.79
N SER A 98 1.07 16.38 18.35
CA SER A 98 2.26 15.52 18.47
C SER A 98 2.44 14.58 17.27
N ASP A 99 1.52 14.58 16.31
CA ASP A 99 1.67 13.75 15.10
C ASP A 99 2.64 14.38 14.11
N ALA A 100 3.34 13.53 13.35
CA ALA A 100 4.13 14.00 12.22
C ALA A 100 3.20 14.62 11.17
N THR A 101 3.65 15.70 10.55
CA THR A 101 2.98 16.34 9.40
C THR A 101 2.88 15.38 8.21
N TYR A 102 2.01 15.68 7.25
CA TYR A 102 1.94 14.88 6.02
C TYR A 102 3.29 14.82 5.29
N ALA A 103 4.01 15.95 5.20
CA ALA A 103 5.33 16.00 4.57
C ALA A 103 6.33 15.06 5.26
N GLN A 104 6.42 15.11 6.60
CA GLN A 104 7.30 14.21 7.37
C GLN A 104 6.91 12.74 7.22
N ARG A 105 5.61 12.42 7.15
CA ARG A 105 5.14 11.06 6.87
C ARG A 105 5.59 10.58 5.49
N LEU A 106 5.49 11.44 4.47
CA LEU A 106 5.96 11.12 3.12
C LEU A 106 7.48 10.93 3.09
N GLU A 107 8.25 11.74 3.81
CA GLU A 107 9.70 11.56 3.95
C GLU A 107 10.01 10.18 4.54
N MET A 108 9.36 9.78 5.62
CA MET A 108 9.51 8.44 6.20
C MET A 108 8.99 7.31 5.29
N MET A 109 7.92 7.53 4.53
CA MET A 109 7.41 6.54 3.56
C MET A 109 8.39 6.33 2.39
N VAL A 110 9.07 7.38 1.93
CA VAL A 110 10.12 7.26 0.91
C VAL A 110 11.33 6.49 1.45
N LEU A 111 11.70 6.69 2.72
CA LEU A 111 12.73 5.87 3.37
C LEU A 111 12.31 4.40 3.41
N LEU A 112 11.07 4.11 3.83
CA LEU A 112 10.54 2.74 3.81
C LEU A 112 10.53 2.15 2.39
N ALA A 113 10.14 2.91 1.36
CA ALA A 113 10.15 2.45 -0.03
C ALA A 113 11.56 2.09 -0.52
N LYS A 114 12.58 2.84 -0.09
CA LYS A 114 14.00 2.53 -0.37
C LYS A 114 14.44 1.28 0.40
N ASP A 115 14.06 1.12 1.66
CA ASP A 115 14.39 -0.08 2.45
C ASP A 115 13.81 -1.35 1.83
N LEU A 116 12.58 -1.29 1.29
CA LEU A 116 11.96 -2.39 0.54
C LEU A 116 12.77 -2.82 -0.70
N SER A 117 13.55 -1.90 -1.26
CA SER A 117 14.37 -2.15 -2.45
C SER A 117 15.65 -2.94 -2.13
N THR A 118 16.17 -2.79 -0.91
CA THR A 118 17.43 -3.40 -0.48
C THR A 118 17.31 -4.89 -0.14
N VAL A 119 16.11 -5.36 0.22
CA VAL A 119 15.87 -6.76 0.58
C VAL A 119 15.77 -7.65 -0.66
N GLU A 120 15.21 -7.14 -1.76
CA GLU A 120 15.10 -7.89 -3.02
C GLU A 120 16.48 -8.20 -3.65
N THR A 121 17.51 -7.44 -3.30
CA THR A 121 18.90 -7.67 -3.73
C THR A 121 19.65 -8.70 -2.87
N LEU A 122 19.13 -9.06 -1.69
CA LEU A 122 19.80 -9.96 -0.73
C LEU A 122 19.16 -11.35 -0.63
N ALA A 123 18.00 -11.59 -1.25
CA ALA A 123 17.40 -12.92 -1.32
C ALA A 123 18.27 -13.84 -2.21
N PRO A 124 18.81 -14.96 -1.69
CA PRO A 124 19.60 -15.88 -2.50
C PRO A 124 18.67 -16.60 -3.48
N SER A 125 18.65 -16.14 -4.73
CA SER A 125 18.12 -16.93 -5.83
C SER A 125 18.97 -18.20 -5.95
N ALA A 126 18.39 -19.33 -5.57
CA ALA A 126 18.97 -20.64 -5.80
C ALA A 126 19.24 -20.81 -7.30
N GLU A 127 20.54 -20.94 -7.61
CA GLU A 127 21.10 -21.50 -8.83
C GLU A 127 20.65 -20.87 -10.17
N THR A 128 21.34 -19.82 -10.63
CA THR A 128 21.98 -19.76 -11.97
C THR A 128 23.01 -18.62 -12.00
N GLN A 129 24.23 -18.91 -12.45
CA GLN A 129 25.28 -17.92 -12.68
C GLN A 129 25.02 -17.12 -13.96
N SER A 130 24.63 -15.84 -13.85
CA SER A 130 24.94 -14.80 -14.86
C SER A 130 24.46 -13.42 -14.41
N THR A 131 25.39 -12.46 -14.34
CA THR A 131 25.24 -11.00 -14.21
C THR A 131 24.50 -10.46 -12.98
N HIS A 132 25.14 -9.49 -12.30
CA HIS A 132 24.54 -8.69 -11.22
C HIS A 132 23.32 -7.91 -11.73
N GLU A 133 22.15 -8.56 -11.80
CA GLU A 133 20.88 -7.89 -12.04
C GLU A 133 20.42 -7.32 -10.70
N VAL A 134 20.57 -6.00 -10.53
CA VAL A 134 19.94 -5.27 -9.44
C VAL A 134 18.44 -5.55 -9.55
N ALA A 135 17.87 -6.23 -8.55
CA ALA A 135 16.43 -6.38 -8.44
C ALA A 135 15.83 -4.97 -8.47
N ASP A 136 15.17 -4.63 -9.58
CA ASP A 136 14.59 -3.32 -9.79
C ASP A 136 13.34 -3.25 -8.92
N SER A 137 13.49 -2.65 -7.74
CA SER A 137 12.38 -2.47 -6.83
C SER A 137 11.30 -1.68 -7.55
N ASN A 138 10.11 -2.26 -7.74
CA ASN A 138 9.04 -1.60 -8.49
C ASN A 138 8.05 -0.97 -7.50
N VAL A 139 8.51 0.04 -6.76
CA VAL A 139 7.81 0.62 -5.61
C VAL A 139 7.54 2.11 -5.84
N ALA A 140 6.33 2.56 -5.48
CA ALA A 140 5.96 3.96 -5.47
C ALA A 140 5.40 4.41 -4.12
N VAL A 141 5.46 5.72 -3.86
CA VAL A 141 4.74 6.39 -2.80
C VAL A 141 3.77 7.40 -3.42
N ALA A 142 2.51 7.35 -3.03
CA ALA A 142 1.51 8.32 -3.47
C ALA A 142 0.68 8.88 -2.32
N ILE A 143 0.15 10.08 -2.57
CA ILE A 143 -0.90 10.70 -1.76
C ILE A 143 -2.21 10.70 -2.53
N ILE A 144 -3.32 10.61 -1.80
CA ILE A 144 -4.68 10.60 -2.37
C ILE A 144 -5.66 11.44 -1.54
N ASP A 145 -6.56 12.14 -2.23
CA ASP A 145 -7.73 12.80 -1.66
C ASP A 145 -9.01 11.99 -1.94
N GLU A 146 -9.19 10.91 -1.18
CA GLU A 146 -10.39 10.08 -1.24
C GLU A 146 -10.62 9.37 0.11
N PRO A 147 -11.80 9.56 0.75
CA PRO A 147 -12.07 9.01 2.08
C PRO A 147 -12.50 7.55 2.10
N THR A 148 -13.12 7.04 1.04
CA THR A 148 -13.69 5.70 1.03
C THR A 148 -12.72 4.67 0.43
N PHE A 149 -12.78 3.43 0.91
CA PHE A 149 -11.88 2.37 0.41
C PHE A 149 -12.14 2.07 -1.08
N VAL A 150 -13.40 1.89 -1.47
CA VAL A 150 -13.77 1.64 -2.87
C VAL A 150 -13.50 2.86 -3.75
N GLY A 151 -13.76 4.08 -3.25
CA GLY A 151 -13.39 5.31 -3.96
C GLY A 151 -11.90 5.37 -4.25
N LYS A 152 -11.04 5.05 -3.26
CA LYS A 152 -9.58 5.02 -3.45
C LYS A 152 -9.19 4.08 -4.58
N SER A 153 -9.79 2.89 -4.62
CA SER A 153 -9.55 1.93 -5.72
C SER A 153 -9.87 2.53 -7.08
N ASN A 154 -11.06 3.14 -7.24
CA ASN A 154 -11.49 3.71 -8.52
C ASN A 154 -10.57 4.83 -9.01
N VAL A 155 -10.21 5.75 -8.11
CA VAL A 155 -9.32 6.86 -8.40
C VAL A 155 -7.92 6.35 -8.76
N LEU A 156 -7.38 5.39 -8.00
CA LEU A 156 -6.07 4.80 -8.26
C LEU A 156 -6.04 4.03 -9.59
N ARG A 157 -7.05 3.20 -9.86
CA ARG A 157 -7.15 2.43 -11.12
C ARG A 157 -7.13 3.36 -12.33
N THR A 158 -7.88 4.46 -12.26
CA THR A 158 -7.94 5.47 -13.33
C THR A 158 -6.56 6.13 -13.52
N SER A 159 -5.99 6.68 -12.45
CA SER A 159 -4.67 7.31 -12.45
C SER A 159 -3.56 6.39 -12.98
N ILE A 160 -3.57 5.12 -12.55
CA ILE A 160 -2.58 4.13 -12.99
C ILE A 160 -2.76 3.77 -14.47
N ARG A 161 -4.01 3.59 -14.93
CA ARG A 161 -4.29 3.29 -16.35
C ARG A 161 -3.85 4.43 -17.27
N GLU A 162 -4.10 5.67 -16.86
CA GLU A 162 -3.62 6.86 -17.58
C GLU A 162 -2.09 6.87 -17.66
N ARG A 163 -1.42 6.60 -16.54
CA ARG A 163 0.05 6.50 -16.51
C ARG A 163 0.59 5.40 -17.42
N ILE A 164 0.02 4.19 -17.38
CA ILE A 164 0.42 3.07 -18.26
C ILE A 164 0.27 3.48 -19.73
N SER A 165 -0.84 4.16 -20.07
CA SER A 165 -1.12 4.62 -21.42
C SER A 165 -0.09 5.65 -21.90
N GLN A 166 0.33 6.57 -21.03
CA GLN A 166 1.39 7.54 -21.32
C GLN A 166 2.75 6.87 -21.57
N LEU A 167 3.10 5.88 -20.74
CA LEU A 167 4.36 5.13 -20.88
C LEU A 167 4.40 4.31 -22.18
N SER A 168 3.28 3.71 -22.59
CA SER A 168 3.21 2.96 -23.85
C SER A 168 3.32 3.83 -25.10
N GLN A 169 2.99 5.14 -25.02
CA GLN A 169 3.13 6.06 -26.14
C GLN A 169 4.58 6.51 -26.35
N THR A 170 5.38 6.58 -25.28
CA THR A 170 6.80 6.94 -25.35
C THR A 170 7.71 5.84 -25.91
N ASP A 171 7.25 4.58 -25.91
CA ASP A 171 8.03 3.42 -26.38
C ASP A 171 7.97 3.19 -27.91
N VAL A 172 7.26 4.02 -28.68
CA VAL A 172 7.13 3.88 -30.14
C VAL A 172 8.09 4.84 -30.87
N PRO A 173 9.17 4.35 -31.52
CA PRO A 173 9.89 5.17 -32.49
C PRO A 173 8.96 5.46 -33.67
N ALA A 174 8.98 6.70 -34.16
CA ALA A 174 8.23 7.15 -35.32
C ALA A 174 8.71 6.47 -36.62
N ALA A 175 8.41 5.18 -36.80
CA ALA A 175 8.52 4.49 -38.08
C ALA A 175 7.58 3.27 -38.12
N GLU A 176 6.72 3.31 -39.14
CA GLU A 176 5.95 2.19 -39.71
C GLU A 176 4.62 1.80 -39.03
N SER A 177 3.61 2.58 -39.42
CA SER A 177 2.19 2.23 -39.45
C SER A 177 1.88 1.22 -40.56
N SER A 178 1.77 -0.06 -40.21
CA SER A 178 0.89 -1.02 -40.93
C SER A 178 0.89 -2.38 -40.24
N GLY A 179 -0.25 -2.76 -39.68
CA GLY A 179 -0.50 -4.08 -39.11
C GLY A 179 -1.19 -3.98 -37.76
N SER A 180 -2.44 -4.46 -37.69
CA SER A 180 -3.27 -4.56 -36.48
C SER A 180 -2.52 -5.25 -35.34
N ARG A 181 -1.93 -4.47 -34.43
CA ARG A 181 -1.36 -4.99 -33.18
C ARG A 181 -2.44 -4.97 -32.09
N PRO A 182 -2.64 -6.05 -31.34
CA PRO A 182 -3.46 -5.96 -30.13
C PRO A 182 -2.71 -5.03 -29.16
N SER A 183 -3.27 -3.85 -28.92
CA SER A 183 -2.86 -2.96 -27.85
C SER A 183 -3.23 -3.61 -26.51
N SER A 184 -2.45 -4.59 -26.06
CA SER A 184 -2.62 -5.15 -24.71
C SER A 184 -2.05 -4.16 -23.69
N SER A 185 -2.74 -3.04 -23.46
CA SER A 185 -2.45 -2.17 -22.32
C SER A 185 -2.64 -3.00 -21.06
N ALA A 186 -1.58 -3.18 -20.27
CA ALA A 186 -1.66 -3.95 -19.04
C ALA A 186 -2.76 -3.39 -18.13
N ASN A 187 -3.72 -4.22 -17.74
CA ASN A 187 -4.82 -3.81 -16.89
C ASN A 187 -4.36 -3.85 -15.42
N PRO A 188 -4.38 -2.71 -14.70
CA PRO A 188 -4.00 -2.69 -13.30
C PRO A 188 -5.04 -3.40 -12.44
N CYS A 189 -4.61 -4.39 -11.65
CA CYS A 189 -5.43 -5.06 -10.65
C CYS A 189 -4.87 -4.71 -9.26
N LEU A 190 -5.69 -4.04 -8.44
CA LEU A 190 -5.25 -3.54 -7.14
C LEU A 190 -5.48 -4.60 -6.06
N ASN A 191 -4.42 -4.88 -5.29
CA ASN A 191 -4.43 -5.84 -4.20
C ASN A 191 -4.13 -5.09 -2.90
N PHE A 192 -5.17 -4.79 -2.13
CA PHE A 192 -5.04 -3.97 -0.93
C PHE A 192 -4.55 -4.80 0.26
N LEU A 193 -3.46 -4.36 0.86
CA LEU A 193 -2.87 -4.92 2.07
C LEU A 193 -3.47 -4.20 3.28
N VAL A 194 -4.25 -4.93 4.09
CA VAL A 194 -4.99 -4.35 5.22
C VAL A 194 -4.79 -5.17 6.49
N GLY A 195 -5.03 -4.55 7.65
CA GLY A 195 -5.22 -5.28 8.90
C GLY A 195 -6.69 -5.57 9.18
N MET A 196 -6.96 -6.46 10.14
CA MET A 196 -8.32 -6.88 10.52
C MET A 196 -9.26 -5.69 10.81
N ASP A 197 -8.82 -4.66 11.53
CA ASP A 197 -9.64 -3.46 11.80
C ASP A 197 -10.10 -2.73 10.52
N THR A 198 -9.26 -2.75 9.49
CA THR A 198 -9.59 -2.09 8.22
C THR A 198 -10.46 -2.97 7.35
N LEU A 199 -10.30 -4.29 7.44
CA LEU A 199 -11.23 -5.24 6.84
C LEU A 199 -12.62 -5.13 7.46
N ASP A 200 -12.74 -5.07 8.80
CA ASP A 200 -14.03 -4.83 9.47
C ASP A 200 -14.70 -3.54 8.98
N ARG A 201 -13.93 -2.44 8.90
CA ARG A 201 -14.41 -1.17 8.36
C ARG A 201 -14.87 -1.26 6.90
N LEU A 202 -14.27 -2.12 6.08
CA LEU A 202 -14.70 -2.34 4.69
C LEU A 202 -16.16 -2.84 4.61
N PHE A 203 -16.58 -3.64 5.59
CA PHE A 203 -17.92 -4.22 5.71
C PHE A 203 -18.83 -3.46 6.69
N ALA A 204 -18.43 -2.27 7.17
CA ALA A 204 -19.24 -1.49 8.08
C ALA A 204 -20.19 -0.56 7.29
N PRO A 205 -21.54 -0.71 7.41
CA PRO A 205 -22.50 0.05 6.62
C PRO A 205 -22.38 1.58 6.76
N ARG A 206 -21.83 2.08 7.87
CA ARG A 206 -21.65 3.52 8.14
C ARG A 206 -20.76 4.25 7.13
N TYR A 207 -19.93 3.54 6.37
CA TYR A 207 -19.12 4.14 5.29
C TYR A 207 -19.84 4.14 3.93
N TYR A 208 -21.09 3.67 3.90
CA TYR A 208 -21.93 3.57 2.72
C TYR A 208 -23.28 4.25 3.00
N SER A 209 -24.05 4.53 1.95
CA SER A 209 -25.36 5.16 2.16
C SER A 209 -26.44 4.17 2.64
N SER A 210 -26.24 2.87 2.41
CA SER A 210 -27.07 1.77 2.93
C SER A 210 -26.31 0.45 2.84
N GLU A 211 -26.83 -0.60 3.48
CA GLU A 211 -26.25 -1.95 3.41
C GLU A 211 -26.33 -2.55 2.00
N GLU A 212 -27.41 -2.29 1.26
CA GLU A 212 -27.57 -2.75 -0.12
C GLU A 212 -26.53 -2.09 -1.04
N LYS A 213 -26.29 -0.77 -0.85
CA LYS A 213 -25.25 -0.05 -1.60
C LYS A 213 -23.84 -0.52 -1.22
N MET A 214 -23.61 -0.87 0.04
CA MET A 214 -22.37 -1.49 0.47
C MET A 214 -22.14 -2.80 -0.28
N GLN A 215 -23.10 -3.71 -0.25
CA GLN A 215 -22.98 -5.00 -0.94
C GLN A 215 -22.78 -4.85 -2.45
N ALA A 216 -23.54 -3.96 -3.09
CA ALA A 216 -23.37 -3.66 -4.51
C ALA A 216 -21.96 -3.11 -4.82
N SER A 217 -21.47 -2.19 -3.98
CA SER A 217 -20.14 -1.60 -4.12
C SER A 217 -19.02 -2.62 -3.92
N LEU A 218 -19.13 -3.49 -2.91
CA LEU A 218 -18.14 -4.53 -2.64
C LEU A 218 -18.13 -5.62 -3.72
N ARG A 219 -19.30 -6.01 -4.23
CA ARG A 219 -19.40 -6.95 -5.36
C ARG A 219 -18.77 -6.38 -6.63
N GLN A 220 -19.02 -5.11 -6.94
CA GLN A 220 -18.33 -4.45 -8.06
C GLN A 220 -16.81 -4.39 -7.83
N PHE A 221 -16.39 -4.01 -6.63
CA PHE A 221 -14.98 -3.87 -6.26
C PHE A 221 -14.20 -5.20 -6.36
N LEU A 222 -14.78 -6.31 -5.91
CA LEU A 222 -14.11 -7.61 -5.83
C LEU A 222 -14.39 -8.53 -7.04
N SER A 223 -15.40 -8.23 -7.86
CA SER A 223 -15.76 -9.06 -9.02
C SER A 223 -14.70 -9.03 -10.13
N PRO A 224 -14.40 -10.18 -10.79
CA PRO A 224 -13.56 -10.19 -11.99
C PRO A 224 -14.11 -9.33 -13.14
N ASP A 225 -15.44 -9.24 -13.25
CA ASP A 225 -16.11 -8.45 -14.29
C ASP A 225 -16.26 -6.97 -13.88
N GLY A 226 -15.90 -6.63 -12.64
CA GLY A 226 -15.91 -5.28 -12.11
C GLY A 226 -14.50 -4.70 -12.01
N ASP A 227 -14.09 -4.36 -10.79
CA ASP A 227 -12.76 -3.79 -10.56
C ASP A 227 -11.66 -4.84 -10.42
N ASP A 228 -12.01 -6.12 -10.34
CA ASP A 228 -11.06 -7.24 -10.21
C ASP A 228 -10.00 -6.97 -9.12
N SER A 229 -10.40 -6.25 -8.07
CA SER A 229 -9.55 -5.93 -6.95
C SER A 229 -9.59 -7.08 -5.95
N ARG A 230 -8.56 -7.15 -5.12
CA ARG A 230 -8.46 -8.15 -4.06
C ARG A 230 -8.02 -7.50 -2.77
N VAL A 231 -8.30 -8.17 -1.66
CA VAL A 231 -7.89 -7.72 -0.32
C VAL A 231 -7.09 -8.81 0.35
N ILE A 232 -5.99 -8.44 0.96
CA ILE A 232 -5.13 -9.33 1.73
C ILE A 232 -5.13 -8.79 3.14
N CYS A 233 -5.78 -9.52 4.03
CA CYS A 233 -5.93 -9.14 5.41
C CYS A 233 -4.91 -9.88 6.26
N ALA A 234 -4.00 -9.13 6.86
CA ALA A 234 -3.12 -9.65 7.88
C ALA A 234 -3.86 -9.75 9.22
N ARG A 235 -3.81 -10.93 9.82
CA ARG A 235 -4.24 -11.10 11.21
C ARG A 235 -3.26 -10.41 12.14
N ARG A 236 -3.79 -9.67 13.11
CA ARG A 236 -2.99 -9.00 14.14
C ARG A 236 -3.52 -9.39 15.51
N SER A 237 -2.61 -9.63 16.44
CA SER A 237 -2.89 -9.73 17.87
C SER A 237 -2.87 -8.33 18.51
N GLY A 238 -3.81 -8.04 19.42
CA GLY A 238 -3.83 -6.80 20.23
C GLY A 238 -4.83 -5.71 19.80
N LEU A 239 -6.04 -6.11 19.37
CA LEU A 239 -7.14 -5.19 19.02
C LEU A 239 -7.83 -4.62 20.28
N ALA A 240 -8.52 -3.49 20.12
CA ALA A 240 -9.18 -2.77 21.23
C ALA A 240 -10.54 -3.37 21.63
N GLU A 241 -11.24 -3.97 20.65
CA GLU A 241 -12.32 -4.93 20.86
C GLU A 241 -11.70 -6.32 21.05
N ASP A 242 -12.42 -7.25 21.69
CA ASP A 242 -11.98 -8.64 21.79
C ASP A 242 -11.59 -9.14 20.37
N PRO A 243 -10.30 -9.45 20.12
CA PRO A 243 -9.83 -9.77 18.78
C PRO A 243 -10.60 -10.93 18.15
N GLU A 244 -11.05 -11.89 18.97
CA GLU A 244 -11.80 -13.05 18.49
C GLU A 244 -13.21 -12.67 18.00
N VAL A 245 -13.88 -11.75 18.70
CA VAL A 245 -15.21 -11.27 18.34
C VAL A 245 -15.16 -10.44 17.06
N LEU A 246 -14.20 -9.51 16.98
CA LEU A 246 -13.99 -8.67 15.81
C LEU A 246 -13.65 -9.52 14.58
N GLU A 247 -12.74 -10.50 14.73
CA GLU A 247 -12.40 -11.42 13.66
C GLU A 247 -13.63 -12.26 13.24
N ALA A 248 -14.35 -12.88 14.18
CA ALA A 248 -15.52 -13.70 13.86
C ALA A 248 -16.61 -12.93 13.08
N ARG A 249 -16.91 -11.69 13.49
CA ARG A 249 -17.84 -10.80 12.79
C ARG A 249 -17.35 -10.50 11.38
N THR A 250 -16.08 -10.10 11.26
CA THR A 250 -15.48 -9.71 9.98
C THR A 250 -15.45 -10.88 9.00
N LEU A 251 -15.04 -12.06 9.46
CA LEU A 251 -15.01 -13.28 8.64
C LEU A 251 -16.40 -13.73 8.21
N THR A 252 -17.41 -13.50 9.05
CA THR A 252 -18.82 -13.77 8.69
C THR A 252 -19.28 -12.86 7.57
N ALA A 253 -19.01 -11.55 7.66
CA ALA A 253 -19.36 -10.57 6.63
C ALA A 253 -18.56 -10.78 5.32
N ALA A 254 -17.29 -11.17 5.42
CA ALA A 254 -16.39 -11.39 4.29
C ALA A 254 -16.52 -12.77 3.64
N ARG A 255 -17.36 -13.68 4.17
CA ARG A 255 -17.41 -15.10 3.79
C ARG A 255 -17.56 -15.32 2.28
N GLU A 256 -18.48 -14.59 1.63
CA GLU A 256 -18.71 -14.64 0.17
C GLU A 256 -17.41 -14.41 -0.61
N PHE A 257 -16.61 -13.44 -0.18
CA PHE A 257 -15.40 -13.00 -0.87
C PHE A 257 -14.17 -13.83 -0.51
N ILE A 258 -14.13 -14.44 0.67
CA ILE A 258 -13.10 -15.41 1.04
C ILE A 258 -13.30 -16.70 0.22
N HIS A 259 -14.53 -17.19 0.11
CA HIS A 259 -14.84 -18.41 -0.65
C HIS A 259 -14.58 -18.28 -2.16
N SER A 260 -14.62 -17.06 -2.69
CA SER A 260 -14.33 -16.77 -4.10
C SER A 260 -12.88 -16.33 -4.35
N ASP A 261 -11.99 -16.57 -3.38
CA ASP A 261 -10.58 -16.19 -3.38
C ASP A 261 -10.34 -14.68 -3.61
N ARG A 262 -11.32 -13.81 -3.35
CA ARG A 262 -11.17 -12.35 -3.49
C ARG A 262 -10.55 -11.70 -2.28
N ILE A 263 -10.67 -12.35 -1.12
CA ILE A 263 -10.04 -11.94 0.13
C ILE A 263 -9.17 -13.08 0.64
N ALA A 264 -7.87 -12.82 0.79
CA ALA A 264 -6.94 -13.75 1.42
C ALA A 264 -6.64 -13.32 2.85
N LEU A 265 -6.52 -14.30 3.74
CA LEU A 265 -6.07 -14.09 5.11
C LEU A 265 -4.63 -14.57 5.21
N VAL A 266 -3.76 -13.71 5.74
CA VAL A 266 -2.34 -14.02 5.94
C VAL A 266 -1.96 -13.77 7.39
N ASP A 267 -1.03 -14.58 7.89
CA ASP A 267 -0.52 -14.42 9.24
C ASP A 267 0.85 -13.75 9.15
N LEU A 268 1.00 -12.62 9.84
CA LEU A 268 2.31 -12.00 10.04
C LEU A 268 3.03 -12.71 11.19
N ASP A 269 4.35 -12.62 11.20
CA ASP A 269 5.14 -13.00 12.36
C ASP A 269 4.56 -12.37 13.64
N SER A 270 4.39 -13.19 14.67
CA SER A 270 3.67 -12.81 15.89
C SER A 270 4.31 -11.61 16.59
N THR A 271 5.63 -11.45 16.48
CA THR A 271 6.35 -10.30 17.03
C THR A 271 6.03 -9.05 16.22
N LEU A 272 6.12 -9.13 14.90
CA LEU A 272 5.86 -8.01 13.99
C LEU A 272 4.40 -7.55 14.03
N ALA A 273 3.45 -8.49 14.21
CA ALA A 273 2.02 -8.20 14.26
C ALA A 273 1.65 -7.18 15.35
N THR A 274 2.38 -7.19 16.47
CA THR A 274 2.15 -6.29 17.63
C THR A 274 2.69 -4.86 17.43
N LEU A 275 3.56 -4.64 16.44
CA LEU A 275 4.24 -3.35 16.25
C LEU A 275 3.30 -2.32 15.62
N SER A 276 2.88 -1.33 16.39
CA SER A 276 1.97 -0.27 15.94
C SER A 276 2.63 1.12 15.97
N SER A 277 2.23 2.00 15.05
CA SER A 277 2.69 3.39 15.04
C SER A 277 2.32 4.13 16.32
N SER A 278 1.19 3.80 16.97
CA SER A 278 0.81 4.39 18.26
C SER A 278 1.73 3.93 19.39
N ALA A 279 2.17 2.67 19.38
CA ALA A 279 3.17 2.19 20.33
C ALA A 279 4.48 2.95 20.19
N VAL A 280 5.00 3.14 18.96
CA VAL A 280 6.23 3.94 18.73
C VAL A 280 6.11 5.34 19.33
N ARG A 281 5.02 6.06 19.01
CA ARG A 281 4.79 7.41 19.54
C ARG A 281 4.73 7.43 21.07
N ARG A 282 4.02 6.48 21.69
CA ARG A 282 3.92 6.37 23.16
C ARG A 282 5.26 6.09 23.83
N GLN A 283 6.10 5.26 23.22
CA GLN A 283 7.42 4.92 23.78
C GLN A 283 8.35 6.14 23.76
N ILE A 284 8.36 6.90 22.65
CA ILE A 284 9.12 8.15 22.51
C ILE A 284 8.60 9.20 23.51
N SER A 285 7.29 9.43 23.51
CA SER A 285 6.67 10.46 24.35
C SER A 285 6.73 10.13 25.85
N GLY A 286 6.80 8.83 26.19
CA GLY A 286 6.93 8.33 27.55
C GLY A 286 8.37 8.29 28.08
N GLY A 287 9.36 8.74 27.29
CA GLY A 287 10.77 8.78 27.72
C GLY A 287 11.42 7.41 27.87
N THR A 288 10.92 6.39 27.18
CA THR A 288 11.54 5.06 27.19
C THR A 288 12.88 5.10 26.44
N PRO A 289 13.91 4.33 26.85
CA PRO A 289 15.19 4.31 26.16
C PRO A 289 15.07 4.08 24.65
N ASP A 290 15.88 4.81 23.88
CA ASP A 290 15.81 4.87 22.43
C ASP A 290 15.82 3.51 21.74
N PHE A 291 16.62 2.56 22.24
CA PHE A 291 16.74 1.24 21.65
C PHE A 291 15.42 0.47 21.58
N VAL A 292 14.46 0.76 22.47
CA VAL A 292 13.16 0.08 22.52
C VAL A 292 12.32 0.49 21.33
N TRP A 293 12.04 1.78 21.14
CA TRP A 293 11.20 2.23 20.04
C TRP A 293 11.91 2.12 18.68
N LYS A 294 13.24 2.26 18.65
CA LYS A 294 14.04 2.04 17.42
C LYS A 294 13.93 0.61 16.90
N SER A 295 13.72 -0.38 17.79
CA SER A 295 13.49 -1.77 17.37
C SER A 295 12.15 -1.99 16.64
N PHE A 296 11.24 -0.99 16.63
CA PHE A 296 9.91 -1.12 16.03
C PHE A 296 9.84 -0.56 14.60
N VAL A 297 10.90 0.12 14.13
CA VAL A 297 10.98 0.80 12.84
C VAL A 297 12.27 0.40 12.12
N THR A 298 12.41 0.75 10.84
CA THR A 298 13.69 0.57 10.14
C THR A 298 14.73 1.58 10.63
N GLU A 299 16.02 1.28 10.45
CA GLU A 299 17.10 2.18 10.88
C GLU A 299 17.00 3.57 10.22
N SER A 300 16.64 3.62 8.93
CA SER A 300 16.47 4.86 8.19
C SER A 300 15.36 5.75 8.79
N VAL A 301 14.22 5.14 9.13
CA VAL A 301 13.09 5.81 9.80
C VAL A 301 13.45 6.22 11.22
N ALA A 302 14.14 5.38 11.98
CA ALA A 302 14.63 5.70 13.32
C ALA A 302 15.54 6.94 13.31
N ASN A 303 16.53 6.97 12.41
CA ASN A 303 17.43 8.11 12.27
C ASN A 303 16.67 9.38 11.91
N TYR A 304 15.71 9.29 10.98
CA TYR A 304 14.89 10.44 10.61
C TYR A 304 14.07 10.99 11.79
N ILE A 305 13.44 10.11 12.57
CA ILE A 305 12.68 10.49 13.78
C ILE A 305 13.59 11.23 14.77
N THR A 306 14.78 10.69 15.04
CA THR A 306 15.76 11.29 15.97
C THR A 306 16.25 12.65 15.48
N VAL A 307 16.68 12.76 14.21
CA VAL A 307 17.20 14.02 13.65
C VAL A 307 16.12 15.10 13.60
N SER A 308 14.88 14.72 13.29
CA SER A 308 13.76 15.64 13.16
C SER A 308 13.07 15.96 14.49
N GLY A 309 13.49 15.33 15.60
CA GLY A 309 12.91 15.53 16.93
C GLY A 309 11.42 15.18 17.03
N LEU A 310 10.96 14.18 16.27
CA LEU A 310 9.53 13.86 16.19
C LEU A 310 9.02 13.17 17.46
N TYR A 311 7.73 13.35 17.73
CA TYR A 311 6.97 12.65 18.78
C TYR A 311 7.39 12.93 20.22
N LEU A 312 8.30 13.88 20.44
CA LEU A 312 8.62 14.41 21.75
C LEU A 312 7.47 15.31 22.22
N HIS A 313 7.01 15.14 23.46
CA HIS A 313 6.21 16.18 24.09
C HIS A 313 7.13 17.37 24.36
N LEU A 314 6.86 18.52 23.74
CA LEU A 314 7.35 19.79 24.27
C LEU A 314 6.73 19.91 25.67
N ALA A 315 7.57 19.85 26.71
CA ALA A 315 7.16 20.32 28.01
C ALA A 315 6.76 21.80 27.84
N VAL A 316 5.46 22.07 27.92
CA VAL A 316 4.92 23.42 28.03
C VAL A 316 5.10 23.87 29.46
#